data_AF-A0A0Q8SUW8-F1
#
_entry.id   AF-A0A0Q8SUW8-F1
#
_cell.length_a   1.000
_cell.length_b   1.000
_cell.length_c   1.000
_cell.angle_alpha   90.00
_cell.angle_beta   90.00
_cell.angle_gamma   90.00
#
_symmetry.space_group_name_H-M   'P 1'
#
loop_
_entity.id
_entity.type
_entity.pdbx_description
1 polymer ?
#
loop_
_entity_poly.entity_id
_entity_poly.type
_entity_poly.pdbx_seq_one_letter_code
_entity_poly.pdbx_strand_id
1 'polypeptide(L)'
;MLGSRVADALSGTFGVGALNAGAFTKPQQVLDVNDVEQTIVQAGLGDCLTIALMSTTELWIWMQGMDAGTQPFQKLLDDAPVALNLNTLDDKLSEFYEKVARQTVTWWKDAKERVTVSPPEAIVQHDLWLYLLGAYADRAKVKQEVKIGNGRADLIFTPDHNSDSSAVFELKVTRDCHTPQPGTTTPTKIGLNDNVKWAVSGVQQTHAYRDQEKLDGAFLCVYDFCAGNRPEIEKAVQNAAIQLNVIGRRYWITASNEEHRKDRFPLLAPATSAPPAVNGDGTATALPGSIVQPTTPSAPSSNKP
;
A
#
# COMPACT_ATOMS: atom_id res chain seq x y z
N MET A 1 10.93 -23.52 0.80
CA MET A 1 10.19 -24.08 1.96
C MET A 1 11.22 -24.65 2.94
N LEU A 2 11.73 -23.87 3.90
CA LEU A 2 13.01 -24.09 4.62
C LEU A 2 13.17 -23.41 6.04
N GLY A 3 13.03 -24.12 7.18
CA GLY A 3 12.78 -23.58 8.56
C GLY A 3 13.83 -22.64 9.22
N SER A 4 13.79 -22.43 10.54
CA SER A 4 14.70 -21.51 11.28
C SER A 4 15.11 -21.88 12.71
N ARG A 5 14.68 -23.02 13.25
CA ARG A 5 15.24 -23.48 14.52
C ARG A 5 16.49 -24.29 14.24
N VAL A 6 17.61 -23.95 14.88
CA VAL A 6 18.90 -24.65 14.79
C VAL A 6 18.80 -26.19 14.93
N ALA A 7 17.73 -26.73 15.54
CA ALA A 7 17.45 -28.15 15.68
C ALA A 7 16.63 -28.81 14.54
N ASP A 8 15.99 -28.03 13.64
CA ASP A 8 15.17 -28.56 12.56
C ASP A 8 16.01 -28.83 11.30
N ALA A 9 15.82 -29.99 10.68
CA ALA A 9 16.61 -30.45 9.54
C ALA A 9 16.53 -29.56 8.28
N LEU A 10 15.55 -28.65 8.21
CA LEU A 10 15.38 -27.69 7.12
C LEU A 10 15.72 -26.26 7.53
N SER A 11 16.19 -26.06 8.76
CA SER A 11 16.43 -24.74 9.32
C SER A 11 17.56 -23.99 8.64
N GLY A 12 17.38 -22.67 8.52
CA GLY A 12 18.34 -21.73 7.98
C GLY A 12 18.43 -21.77 6.47
N THR A 13 17.60 -22.52 5.75
CA THR A 13 17.81 -22.68 4.33
C THR A 13 17.13 -21.53 3.56
N PHE A 14 17.92 -20.85 2.75
CA PHE A 14 17.50 -19.61 2.10
C PHE A 14 17.27 -19.81 0.59
N GLY A 15 16.15 -19.28 0.07
CA GLY A 15 15.80 -19.40 -1.34
C GLY A 15 15.23 -18.10 -1.89
N VAL A 16 16.05 -17.35 -2.62
CA VAL A 16 15.57 -16.19 -3.40
C VAL A 16 15.06 -16.66 -4.74
N GLY A 17 13.98 -16.06 -5.23
CA GLY A 17 13.53 -16.22 -6.59
C GLY A 17 13.26 -14.86 -7.20
N ALA A 18 14.12 -14.42 -8.11
CA ALA A 18 13.81 -13.28 -8.95
C ALA A 18 12.93 -13.74 -10.13
N LEU A 19 11.69 -13.26 -10.21
CA LEU A 19 10.78 -13.53 -11.36
C LEU A 19 11.44 -13.20 -12.71
N ASN A 20 12.39 -12.27 -12.73
CA ASN A 20 13.05 -11.78 -13.94
C ASN A 20 14.47 -12.35 -14.16
N ALA A 21 15.14 -12.89 -13.14
CA ALA A 21 16.54 -13.33 -13.25
C ALA A 21 16.75 -14.84 -13.10
N GLY A 22 15.72 -15.61 -12.71
CA GLY A 22 15.88 -17.06 -12.50
C GLY A 22 16.97 -17.42 -11.48
N ALA A 23 17.38 -16.43 -10.68
CA ALA A 23 18.48 -16.55 -9.75
C ALA A 23 17.95 -17.12 -8.45
N PHE A 24 18.55 -18.22 -8.04
CA PHE A 24 18.37 -18.81 -6.72
C PHE A 24 19.74 -18.91 -6.06
N THR A 25 19.81 -18.61 -4.77
CA THR A 25 20.95 -19.05 -3.97
C THR A 25 20.70 -20.47 -3.50
N LYS A 26 21.78 -21.25 -3.39
CA LYS A 26 21.66 -22.64 -2.94
C LYS A 26 21.15 -22.65 -1.51
N PRO A 27 20.35 -23.67 -1.16
CA PRO A 27 20.15 -24.09 0.21
C PRO A 27 21.44 -24.05 1.05
N GLN A 28 21.57 -23.06 1.92
CA GLN A 28 22.65 -22.96 2.91
C GLN A 28 22.00 -22.73 4.25
N GLN A 29 22.40 -23.48 5.28
CA GLN A 29 22.00 -23.22 6.66
C GLN A 29 22.70 -21.96 7.16
N VAL A 30 21.95 -20.88 7.30
CA VAL A 30 22.37 -19.66 8.01
C VAL A 30 22.02 -19.75 9.49
N LEU A 31 22.90 -19.26 10.36
CA LEU A 31 22.76 -19.36 11.82
C LEU A 31 22.22 -18.07 12.45
N ASP A 32 22.19 -16.97 11.69
CA ASP A 32 21.69 -15.65 12.08
C ASP A 32 20.91 -15.01 10.92
N VAL A 33 19.93 -14.15 11.24
CA VAL A 33 19.19 -13.32 10.29
C VAL A 33 20.15 -12.40 9.53
N ASN A 34 21.18 -11.86 10.20
CA ASN A 34 22.20 -11.04 9.54
C ASN A 34 22.94 -11.80 8.42
N ASP A 35 23.16 -13.11 8.59
CA ASP A 35 23.79 -13.95 7.57
C ASP A 35 22.87 -14.17 6.36
N VAL A 36 21.55 -14.20 6.58
CA VAL A 36 20.55 -14.21 5.50
C VAL A 36 20.68 -12.94 4.67
N GLU A 37 20.67 -11.79 5.33
CA GLU A 37 20.73 -10.49 4.64
C GLU A 37 22.04 -10.37 3.84
N GLN A 38 23.17 -10.74 4.44
CA GLN A 38 24.46 -10.70 3.74
C GLN A 38 24.50 -11.65 2.53
N THR A 39 23.93 -12.86 2.64
CA THR A 39 23.91 -13.83 1.54
C THR A 39 23.12 -13.29 0.34
N ILE A 40 22.02 -12.58 0.58
CA ILE A 40 21.18 -11.96 -0.45
C ILE A 40 21.92 -10.84 -1.15
N VAL A 41 22.50 -9.94 -0.35
CA VAL A 41 23.22 -8.78 -0.84
C VAL A 41 24.42 -9.24 -1.68
N GLN A 42 25.18 -10.22 -1.20
CA GLN A 42 26.31 -10.80 -1.94
C GLN A 42 25.89 -11.50 -3.25
N ALA A 43 24.69 -12.09 -3.29
CA ALA A 43 24.12 -12.67 -4.50
C ALA A 43 23.60 -11.62 -5.49
N GLY A 44 23.58 -10.32 -5.11
CA GLY A 44 23.01 -9.25 -5.93
C GLY A 44 21.49 -9.33 -6.05
N LEU A 45 20.82 -9.93 -5.05
CA LEU A 45 19.37 -10.17 -5.08
C LEU A 45 18.59 -9.30 -4.09
N GLY A 46 19.25 -8.29 -3.51
CA GLY A 46 18.66 -7.41 -2.49
C GLY A 46 17.40 -6.68 -2.95
N ASP A 47 17.31 -6.34 -4.24
CA ASP A 47 16.16 -5.67 -4.86
C ASP A 47 15.11 -6.65 -5.44
N CYS A 48 15.28 -7.95 -5.24
CA CYS A 48 14.38 -8.98 -5.79
C CYS A 48 13.41 -9.50 -4.73
N LEU A 49 12.20 -9.92 -5.18
CA LEU A 49 11.27 -10.68 -4.34
C LEU A 49 12.02 -11.77 -3.56
N THR A 50 11.96 -11.65 -2.23
CA THR A 50 12.66 -12.55 -1.33
C THR A 50 11.65 -13.28 -0.46
N ILE A 51 11.75 -14.61 -0.43
CA ILE A 51 10.94 -15.48 0.42
C ILE A 51 11.89 -16.28 1.30
N ALA A 52 11.94 -15.95 2.58
CA ALA A 52 12.70 -16.72 3.57
C ALA A 52 11.73 -17.58 4.38
N LEU A 53 12.05 -18.85 4.59
CA LEU A 53 11.36 -19.60 5.63
C LEU A 53 12.12 -19.40 6.95
N MET A 54 11.40 -18.80 7.89
CA MET A 54 11.89 -18.25 9.15
C MET A 54 11.43 -19.06 10.35
N SER A 55 10.79 -20.22 10.16
CA SER A 55 10.68 -21.37 11.08
C SER A 55 9.99 -22.54 10.37
N THR A 56 9.81 -23.69 11.01
CA THR A 56 8.91 -24.74 10.45
C THR A 56 7.48 -24.25 10.27
N THR A 57 7.13 -23.14 10.90
CA THR A 57 5.77 -22.59 10.95
C THR A 57 5.67 -21.16 10.44
N GLU A 58 6.72 -20.57 9.85
CA GLU A 58 6.70 -19.13 9.52
C GLU A 58 7.53 -18.78 8.28
N LEU A 59 6.91 -18.14 7.29
CA LEU A 59 7.52 -17.54 6.10
C LEU A 59 7.57 -16.01 6.22
N TRP A 60 8.67 -15.41 5.80
CA TRP A 60 8.80 -13.96 5.57
C TRP A 60 8.95 -13.67 4.09
N ILE A 61 8.22 -12.67 3.60
CA ILE A 61 8.16 -12.30 2.18
C ILE A 61 8.42 -10.80 2.05
N TRP A 62 9.53 -10.44 1.40
CA TRP A 62 9.85 -9.07 1.00
C TRP A 62 9.52 -8.91 -0.49
N MET A 63 8.40 -8.26 -0.78
CA MET A 63 7.89 -8.17 -2.16
C MET A 63 8.80 -7.37 -3.09
N GLN A 64 9.40 -6.30 -2.56
CA GLN A 64 10.30 -5.41 -3.29
C GLN A 64 11.78 -5.73 -3.00
N GLY A 65 12.05 -6.86 -2.34
CA GLY A 65 13.37 -7.21 -1.83
C GLY A 65 13.73 -6.56 -0.50
N MET A 66 14.82 -7.04 0.08
CA MET A 66 15.29 -6.65 1.40
C MET A 66 15.97 -5.28 1.41
N ASP A 67 16.60 -4.89 0.30
CA ASP A 67 17.30 -3.61 0.19
C ASP A 67 16.33 -2.43 0.02
N ALA A 68 15.06 -2.71 -0.31
CA ALA A 68 14.02 -1.70 -0.44
C ALA A 68 13.63 -1.03 0.89
N GLY A 69 14.13 -1.51 2.03
CA GLY A 69 13.82 -0.97 3.37
C GLY A 69 12.36 -1.16 3.78
N THR A 70 11.65 -2.08 3.11
CA THR A 70 10.26 -2.44 3.43
C THR A 70 10.22 -3.57 4.46
N GLN A 71 9.23 -3.54 5.34
CA GLN A 71 9.03 -4.64 6.30
C GLN A 71 8.49 -5.88 5.58
N PRO A 72 8.94 -7.09 5.93
CA PRO A 72 8.42 -8.31 5.34
C PRO A 72 6.97 -8.55 5.74
N PHE A 73 6.21 -9.15 4.84
CA PHE A 73 4.96 -9.82 5.17
C PHE A 73 5.26 -11.19 5.81
N GLN A 74 4.64 -11.45 6.96
CA GLN A 74 4.75 -12.72 7.67
C GLN A 74 3.57 -13.63 7.36
N LYS A 75 3.84 -14.88 6.98
CA LYS A 75 2.85 -15.95 6.79
C LYS A 75 3.16 -17.11 7.72
N LEU A 76 2.25 -17.38 8.66
CA LEU A 76 2.32 -18.58 9.48
C LEU A 76 1.86 -19.79 8.65
N LEU A 77 2.54 -20.91 8.79
CA LEU A 77 2.30 -22.17 8.05
C LEU A 77 1.49 -23.18 8.87
N ASP A 78 1.43 -23.01 10.19
CA ASP A 78 0.65 -23.82 11.12
C ASP A 78 -0.72 -23.22 11.44
N ASP A 79 -1.03 -22.04 10.90
CA ASP A 79 -2.33 -21.41 11.08
C ASP A 79 -3.45 -22.30 10.57
N ALA A 80 -4.55 -22.31 11.33
CA ALA A 80 -5.77 -23.01 10.93
C ALA A 80 -6.21 -22.52 9.53
N PRO A 81 -6.78 -23.39 8.68
CA PRO A 81 -7.21 -23.01 7.34
C PRO A 81 -8.11 -21.77 7.39
N VAL A 82 -7.61 -20.65 6.85
CA VAL A 82 -8.39 -19.42 6.77
C VAL A 82 -9.52 -19.65 5.77
N ALA A 83 -10.76 -19.44 6.20
CA ALA A 83 -11.91 -19.49 5.31
C ALA A 83 -11.75 -18.42 4.22
N LEU A 84 -11.69 -18.83 2.96
CA LEU A 84 -11.57 -17.90 1.84
C LEU A 84 -12.97 -17.45 1.42
N ASN A 85 -13.47 -16.41 2.06
CA ASN A 85 -14.72 -15.74 1.66
C ASN A 85 -14.44 -14.27 1.27
N LEU A 86 -15.45 -13.60 0.72
CA LEU A 86 -15.31 -12.21 0.25
C LEU A 86 -14.92 -11.23 1.36
N ASN A 87 -15.38 -11.42 2.60
CA ASN A 87 -14.98 -10.54 3.71
C ASN A 87 -13.49 -10.73 4.05
N THR A 88 -13.01 -11.97 4.05
CA THR A 88 -11.59 -12.25 4.30
C THR A 88 -10.69 -11.71 3.19
N LEU A 89 -11.14 -11.73 1.94
CA LEU A 89 -10.42 -11.06 0.84
C LEU A 89 -10.40 -9.54 1.05
N ASP A 90 -11.51 -8.94 1.47
CA ASP A 90 -11.58 -7.50 1.79
C ASP A 90 -10.67 -7.09 2.94
N ASP A 91 -10.64 -7.89 4.00
CA ASP A 91 -9.72 -7.71 5.14
C ASP A 91 -8.26 -7.75 4.68
N LYS A 92 -7.92 -8.66 3.75
CA LYS A 92 -6.56 -8.72 3.19
C LYS A 92 -6.21 -7.54 2.31
N LEU A 93 -7.15 -6.97 1.56
CA LEU A 93 -6.91 -5.72 0.83
C LEU A 93 -6.65 -4.56 1.79
N SER A 94 -7.40 -4.50 2.89
CA SER A 94 -7.19 -3.50 3.95
C SER A 94 -5.83 -3.68 4.63
N GLU A 95 -5.42 -4.93 4.90
CA GLU A 95 -4.11 -5.24 5.44
C GLU A 95 -2.98 -4.86 4.48
N PHE A 96 -3.11 -5.18 3.18
CA PHE A 96 -2.16 -4.75 2.15
C PHE A 96 -2.03 -3.23 2.12
N TYR A 97 -3.16 -2.51 2.17
CA TYR A 97 -3.15 -1.06 2.18
C TYR A 97 -2.35 -0.51 3.37
N GLU A 98 -2.61 -1.01 4.57
CA GLU A 98 -1.98 -0.51 5.79
C GLU A 98 -0.51 -0.89 5.91
N LYS A 99 -0.13 -2.12 5.52
CA LYS A 99 1.24 -2.61 5.68
C LYS A 99 2.16 -2.23 4.54
N VAL A 100 1.63 -2.01 3.33
CA VAL A 100 2.42 -1.86 2.11
C VAL A 100 2.14 -0.54 1.41
N ALA A 101 0.87 -0.28 1.08
CA ALA A 101 0.53 0.76 0.11
C ALA A 101 0.63 2.19 0.69
N ARG A 102 0.05 2.43 1.86
CA ARG A 102 -0.30 3.78 2.34
C ARG A 102 0.87 4.77 2.40
N GLN A 103 2.04 4.30 2.81
CA GLN A 103 3.26 5.10 2.98
C GLN A 103 4.39 4.59 2.08
N THR A 104 4.06 3.86 1.02
CA THR A 104 5.05 3.40 0.05
C THR A 104 5.87 4.56 -0.52
N VAL A 105 7.16 4.34 -0.70
CA VAL A 105 8.08 5.30 -1.33
C VAL A 105 8.37 4.93 -2.79
N THR A 106 8.14 3.68 -3.18
CA THR A 106 8.52 3.15 -4.50
C THR A 106 7.49 3.40 -5.59
N TRP A 107 6.27 3.79 -5.24
CA TRP A 107 5.23 4.17 -6.21
C TRP A 107 5.29 5.65 -6.60
N TRP A 108 6.19 6.41 -5.99
CA TRP A 108 6.39 7.83 -6.30
C TRP A 108 7.67 8.01 -7.12
N LYS A 109 7.57 8.78 -8.21
CA LYS A 109 8.74 9.32 -8.90
C LYS A 109 9.19 10.62 -8.21
N ASP A 110 8.23 11.46 -7.85
CA ASP A 110 8.41 12.63 -6.99
C ASP A 110 7.14 12.83 -6.15
N ALA A 111 7.17 12.38 -4.89
CA ALA A 111 6.04 12.46 -3.99
C ALA A 111 5.64 13.91 -3.67
N LYS A 112 6.61 14.84 -3.61
CA LYS A 112 6.36 16.25 -3.27
C LYS A 112 5.53 16.91 -4.37
N GLU A 113 5.87 16.61 -5.62
CA GLU A 113 5.17 17.11 -6.81
C GLU A 113 4.00 16.21 -7.25
N ARG A 114 3.67 15.17 -6.45
CA ARG A 114 2.60 14.19 -6.74
C ARG A 114 2.78 13.41 -8.04
N VAL A 115 4.02 13.27 -8.49
CA VAL A 115 4.36 12.52 -9.69
C VAL A 115 4.57 11.06 -9.32
N THR A 116 3.70 10.18 -9.84
CA THR A 116 3.87 8.73 -9.67
C THR A 116 4.89 8.16 -10.67
N VAL A 117 5.37 6.96 -10.40
CA VAL A 117 5.97 6.09 -11.42
C VAL A 117 4.99 5.83 -12.57
N SER A 118 5.49 5.44 -13.74
CA SER A 118 4.67 5.21 -14.95
C SER A 118 4.88 3.80 -15.52
N PRO A 119 3.80 3.03 -15.79
CA PRO A 119 2.40 3.30 -15.41
C PRO A 119 2.13 2.95 -13.94
N PRO A 120 1.44 3.81 -13.16
CA PRO A 120 1.28 3.57 -11.72
C PRO A 120 0.37 2.38 -11.40
N GLU A 121 -0.68 2.17 -12.20
CA GLU A 121 -1.64 1.07 -12.01
C GLU A 121 -0.95 -0.30 -12.08
N ALA A 122 -0.04 -0.49 -13.05
CA ALA A 122 0.68 -1.75 -13.19
C ALA A 122 1.61 -2.06 -12.00
N ILE A 123 2.19 -1.03 -11.37
CA ILE A 123 3.08 -1.21 -10.21
C ILE A 123 2.26 -1.59 -8.97
N VAL A 124 1.13 -0.92 -8.75
CA VAL A 124 0.20 -1.29 -7.67
C VAL A 124 -0.36 -2.70 -7.88
N GLN A 125 -0.75 -3.03 -9.11
CA GLN A 125 -1.25 -4.34 -9.49
C GLN A 125 -0.22 -5.44 -9.23
N HIS A 126 1.05 -5.20 -9.60
CA HIS A 126 2.13 -6.15 -9.39
C HIS A 126 2.37 -6.41 -7.89
N ASP A 127 2.45 -5.35 -7.09
CA ASP A 127 2.66 -5.49 -5.64
C ASP A 127 1.48 -6.18 -4.95
N LEU A 128 0.24 -5.85 -5.34
CA LEU A 128 -0.94 -6.53 -4.82
C LEU A 128 -0.99 -8.00 -5.24
N TRP A 129 -0.61 -8.30 -6.48
CA TRP A 129 -0.52 -9.68 -6.96
C TRP A 129 0.49 -10.50 -6.14
N LEU A 130 1.70 -9.98 -5.92
CA LEU A 130 2.71 -10.61 -5.08
C LEU A 130 2.23 -10.81 -3.65
N TYR A 131 1.53 -9.82 -3.08
CA TYR A 131 0.96 -9.91 -1.75
C TYR A 131 -0.07 -11.04 -1.64
N LEU A 132 -1.05 -11.07 -2.55
CA LEU A 132 -2.10 -12.09 -2.56
C LEU A 132 -1.54 -13.48 -2.87
N LEU A 133 -0.55 -13.58 -3.75
CA LEU A 133 0.15 -14.82 -4.04
C LEU A 133 0.89 -15.31 -2.79
N GLY A 134 1.63 -14.44 -2.11
CA GLY A 134 2.31 -14.78 -0.85
C GLY A 134 1.34 -15.25 0.23
N ALA A 135 0.20 -14.57 0.36
CA ALA A 135 -0.84 -14.93 1.33
C ALA A 135 -1.50 -16.28 1.02
N TYR A 136 -1.78 -16.58 -0.26
CA TYR A 136 -2.73 -17.64 -0.64
C TYR A 136 -2.23 -18.68 -1.66
N ALA A 137 -0.94 -18.71 -2.03
CA ALA A 137 -0.41 -19.62 -3.06
C ALA A 137 -0.65 -21.12 -2.83
N ASP A 138 -0.96 -21.53 -1.61
CA ASP A 138 -1.27 -22.91 -1.20
C ASP A 138 -2.77 -23.24 -1.20
N ARG A 139 -3.63 -22.25 -1.50
CA ARG A 139 -5.09 -22.35 -1.42
C ARG A 139 -5.81 -21.79 -2.64
N ALA A 140 -5.15 -20.93 -3.40
CA ALA A 140 -5.75 -20.24 -4.53
C ALA A 140 -4.71 -19.89 -5.60
N LYS A 141 -5.21 -19.83 -6.84
CA LYS A 141 -4.49 -19.29 -7.99
C LYS A 141 -4.82 -17.81 -8.10
N VAL A 142 -3.79 -16.97 -8.04
CA VAL A 142 -3.90 -15.53 -8.28
C VAL A 142 -3.22 -15.23 -9.62
N LYS A 143 -4.00 -14.80 -10.60
CA LYS A 143 -3.53 -14.50 -11.96
C LYS A 143 -3.63 -13.01 -12.24
N GLN A 144 -2.62 -12.47 -12.92
CA GLN A 144 -2.57 -11.08 -13.36
C GLN A 144 -2.91 -10.98 -14.85
N GLU A 145 -3.55 -9.88 -15.26
CA GLU A 145 -3.83 -9.52 -16.65
C GLU A 145 -4.57 -10.61 -17.46
N VAL A 146 -5.60 -11.21 -16.86
CA VAL A 146 -6.35 -12.31 -17.48
C VAL A 146 -7.26 -11.75 -18.57
N LYS A 147 -7.08 -12.25 -19.79
CA LYS A 147 -7.96 -11.90 -20.92
C LYS A 147 -9.36 -12.50 -20.71
N ILE A 148 -10.36 -11.63 -20.63
CA ILE A 148 -11.78 -11.98 -20.44
C ILE A 148 -12.57 -11.40 -21.61
N GLY A 149 -12.96 -12.25 -22.58
CA GLY A 149 -13.65 -11.80 -23.79
C GLY A 149 -12.84 -10.76 -24.57
N ASN A 150 -13.38 -9.53 -24.64
CA ASN A 150 -12.75 -8.37 -25.28
C ASN A 150 -11.98 -7.47 -24.31
N GLY A 151 -12.02 -7.76 -23.01
CA GLY A 151 -11.34 -7.02 -21.96
C GLY A 151 -10.20 -7.81 -21.31
N ARG A 152 -9.68 -7.24 -20.23
CA ARG A 152 -8.61 -7.83 -19.42
C ARG A 152 -8.83 -7.43 -17.98
N ALA A 153 -8.99 -8.41 -17.10
CA ALA A 153 -9.09 -8.15 -15.67
C ALA A 153 -7.69 -8.01 -15.08
N ASP A 154 -7.54 -7.05 -14.17
CA ASP A 154 -6.26 -6.80 -13.53
C ASP A 154 -5.80 -8.01 -12.70
N LEU A 155 -6.67 -8.55 -11.84
CA LEU A 155 -6.42 -9.77 -11.09
C LEU A 155 -7.65 -10.70 -11.03
N ILE A 156 -7.42 -12.00 -11.17
CA ILE A 156 -8.42 -13.03 -10.83
C ILE A 156 -7.88 -13.91 -9.70
N PHE A 157 -8.71 -14.12 -8.70
CA PHE A 157 -8.48 -15.06 -7.61
C PHE A 157 -9.43 -16.24 -7.74
N THR A 158 -8.85 -17.43 -7.89
CA THR A 158 -9.60 -18.68 -8.02
C THR A 158 -9.13 -19.66 -6.94
N PRO A 159 -9.97 -19.99 -5.94
CA PRO A 159 -9.61 -20.96 -4.92
C PRO A 159 -9.47 -22.37 -5.52
N ASP A 160 -8.69 -23.22 -4.86
CA ASP A 160 -8.53 -24.62 -5.26
C ASP A 160 -9.73 -25.49 -4.84
N HIS A 161 -10.51 -25.04 -3.86
CA HIS A 161 -11.73 -25.70 -3.39
C HIS A 161 -12.98 -24.91 -3.77
N ASN A 162 -13.99 -25.60 -4.30
CA ASN A 162 -15.24 -24.98 -4.76
C ASN A 162 -16.13 -24.42 -3.63
N SER A 163 -15.82 -24.70 -2.36
CA SER A 163 -16.53 -24.14 -1.21
C SER A 163 -16.06 -22.73 -0.83
N ASP A 164 -14.89 -22.34 -1.34
CA ASP A 164 -14.26 -21.04 -1.12
C ASP A 164 -14.72 -20.05 -2.20
N SER A 165 -14.68 -18.74 -1.91
CA SER A 165 -15.10 -17.69 -2.83
C SER A 165 -14.00 -17.32 -3.84
N SER A 166 -14.41 -17.21 -5.09
CA SER A 166 -13.65 -16.65 -6.21
C SER A 166 -13.95 -15.15 -6.39
N ALA A 167 -12.99 -14.40 -6.91
CA ALA A 167 -13.17 -12.97 -7.09
C ALA A 167 -12.35 -12.39 -8.24
N VAL A 168 -12.86 -11.32 -8.84
CA VAL A 168 -12.09 -10.42 -9.71
C VAL A 168 -11.74 -9.16 -8.93
N PHE A 169 -10.53 -8.66 -9.13
CA PHE A 169 -10.09 -7.35 -8.63
C PHE A 169 -9.75 -6.50 -9.84
N GLU A 170 -10.46 -5.39 -9.98
CA GLU A 170 -10.15 -4.32 -10.91
C GLU A 170 -9.50 -3.19 -10.11
N LEU A 171 -8.44 -2.61 -10.66
CA LEU A 171 -7.69 -1.53 -10.07
C LEU A 171 -7.89 -0.25 -10.87
N LYS A 172 -7.93 0.87 -10.16
CA LYS A 172 -7.87 2.20 -10.76
C LYS A 172 -6.92 3.07 -9.95
N VAL A 173 -6.06 3.82 -10.63
CA VAL A 173 -5.23 4.84 -9.98
C VAL A 173 -5.76 6.24 -10.27
N THR A 174 -6.02 7.04 -9.22
CA THR A 174 -6.28 8.48 -9.32
C THR A 174 -5.06 9.27 -8.90
N ARG A 175 -4.80 10.41 -9.55
CA ARG A 175 -3.60 11.23 -9.31
C ARG A 175 -3.83 12.69 -9.69
N ASP A 176 -3.06 13.61 -9.10
CA ASP A 176 -3.16 15.04 -9.40
C ASP A 176 -2.47 15.44 -10.70
N CYS A 177 -1.51 14.64 -11.16
CA CYS A 177 -0.79 14.91 -12.39
C CYS A 177 -0.36 13.63 -13.14
N HIS A 178 -0.25 13.73 -14.46
CA HIS A 178 0.38 12.71 -15.28
C HIS A 178 1.89 12.71 -15.07
N THR A 179 2.48 11.52 -14.98
CA THR A 179 3.93 11.34 -15.05
C THR A 179 4.46 11.90 -16.38
N PRO A 180 5.43 12.84 -16.37
CA PRO A 180 6.03 13.36 -17.59
C PRO A 180 6.64 12.22 -18.42
N GLN A 181 6.40 12.26 -19.74
CA GLN A 181 6.97 11.33 -20.70
C GLN A 181 8.47 11.64 -20.89
N PRO A 182 9.28 10.68 -21.37
CA PRO A 182 10.66 10.96 -21.75
C PRO A 182 10.74 12.16 -22.69
N GLY A 183 11.54 13.17 -22.32
CA GLY A 183 11.68 14.42 -23.08
C GLY A 183 10.73 15.55 -22.67
N THR A 184 9.79 15.32 -21.75
CA THR A 184 9.01 16.39 -21.11
C THR A 184 9.35 16.48 -19.62
N THR A 185 9.34 17.69 -19.07
CA THR A 185 9.68 17.94 -17.66
C THR A 185 8.47 18.37 -16.83
N THR A 186 7.46 18.98 -17.44
CA THR A 186 6.30 19.52 -16.73
C THR A 186 5.19 18.46 -16.57
N PRO A 187 4.75 18.15 -15.33
CA PRO A 187 3.59 17.29 -15.10
C PRO A 187 2.29 17.97 -15.59
N THR A 188 1.43 17.21 -16.27
CA THR A 188 0.11 17.68 -16.70
C THR A 188 -0.91 17.43 -15.60
N LYS A 189 -1.59 18.47 -15.11
CA LYS A 189 -2.59 18.34 -14.03
C LYS A 189 -3.84 17.59 -14.49
N ILE A 190 -4.42 16.83 -13.58
CA ILE A 190 -5.68 16.10 -13.75
C ILE A 190 -6.72 16.70 -12.80
N GLY A 191 -7.91 16.98 -13.32
CA GLY A 191 -9.00 17.52 -12.50
C GLY A 191 -9.64 16.46 -11.60
N LEU A 192 -10.16 16.87 -10.44
CA LEU A 192 -10.91 15.98 -9.54
C LEU A 192 -12.06 15.27 -10.27
N ASN A 193 -12.79 15.98 -11.13
CA ASN A 193 -13.89 15.38 -11.91
C ASN A 193 -13.42 14.27 -12.85
N ASP A 194 -12.22 14.40 -13.43
CA ASP A 194 -11.65 13.38 -14.30
C ASP A 194 -11.20 12.16 -13.49
N ASN A 195 -10.61 12.38 -12.32
CA ASN A 195 -10.31 11.30 -11.36
C ASN A 195 -11.58 10.56 -10.91
N VAL A 196 -12.68 11.27 -10.62
CA VAL A 196 -13.97 10.66 -10.27
C VAL A 196 -14.51 9.82 -11.42
N LYS A 197 -14.54 10.35 -12.65
CA LYS A 197 -15.00 9.61 -13.84
C LYS A 197 -14.15 8.37 -14.08
N TRP A 198 -12.82 8.50 -13.98
CA TRP A 198 -11.88 7.39 -14.12
C TRP A 198 -12.14 6.30 -13.09
N ALA A 199 -12.23 6.66 -11.81
CA ALA A 199 -12.52 5.72 -10.73
C ALA A 199 -13.86 4.99 -10.93
N VAL A 200 -14.93 5.73 -11.26
CA VAL A 200 -16.28 5.15 -11.48
C VAL A 200 -16.32 4.25 -12.72
N SER A 201 -15.52 4.53 -13.75
CA SER A 201 -15.48 3.68 -14.96
C SER A 201 -15.11 2.22 -14.68
N GLY A 202 -14.31 1.98 -13.64
CA GLY A 202 -13.92 0.63 -13.23
C GLY A 202 -15.09 -0.22 -12.70
N VAL A 203 -16.19 0.38 -12.22
CA VAL A 203 -17.30 -0.37 -11.61
C VAL A 203 -17.97 -1.27 -12.65
N GLN A 204 -18.30 -0.72 -13.83
CA GLN A 204 -18.94 -1.48 -14.90
C GLN A 204 -18.02 -2.58 -15.45
N GLN A 205 -16.72 -2.29 -15.56
CA GLN A 205 -15.71 -3.26 -15.98
C GLN A 205 -15.64 -4.44 -14.99
N THR A 206 -15.50 -4.15 -13.70
CA THR A 206 -15.43 -5.16 -12.64
C THR A 206 -16.66 -6.04 -12.62
N HIS A 207 -17.85 -5.44 -12.71
CA HIS A 207 -19.12 -6.16 -12.75
C HIS A 207 -19.21 -7.09 -13.96
N ALA A 208 -18.87 -6.60 -15.15
CA ALA A 208 -18.87 -7.39 -16.38
C ALA A 208 -17.90 -8.57 -16.30
N TYR A 209 -16.70 -8.37 -15.73
CA TYR A 209 -15.71 -9.44 -15.58
C TYR A 209 -16.18 -10.52 -14.60
N ARG A 210 -16.78 -10.15 -13.46
CA ARG A 210 -17.37 -11.11 -12.53
C ARG A 210 -18.42 -11.98 -13.21
N ASP A 211 -19.37 -11.36 -13.90
CA ASP A 211 -20.49 -12.08 -14.52
C ASP A 211 -20.02 -12.98 -15.67
N GLN A 212 -19.07 -12.51 -16.48
CA GLN A 212 -18.53 -13.28 -17.59
C GLN A 212 -17.74 -14.52 -17.14
N GLU A 213 -16.93 -14.38 -16.10
CA GLU A 213 -16.12 -15.48 -15.53
C GLU A 213 -16.87 -16.27 -14.45
N LYS A 214 -18.13 -15.90 -14.14
CA LYS A 214 -18.99 -16.54 -13.12
C LYS A 214 -18.33 -16.58 -11.74
N LEU A 215 -17.70 -15.47 -11.35
CA LEU A 215 -17.01 -15.33 -10.07
C LEU A 215 -17.99 -14.94 -8.97
N ASP A 216 -17.67 -15.29 -7.72
CA ASP A 216 -18.55 -15.01 -6.57
C ASP A 216 -18.54 -13.52 -6.19
N GLY A 217 -17.39 -12.86 -6.35
CA GLY A 217 -17.18 -11.47 -5.95
C GLY A 217 -16.53 -10.58 -7.01
N ALA A 218 -16.76 -9.28 -6.85
CA ALA A 218 -16.18 -8.21 -7.66
C ALA A 218 -15.64 -7.12 -6.73
N PHE A 219 -14.34 -6.83 -6.81
CA PHE A 219 -13.69 -5.75 -6.07
C PHE A 219 -13.19 -4.68 -7.02
N LEU A 220 -13.58 -3.43 -6.78
CA LEU A 220 -12.94 -2.28 -7.40
C LEU A 220 -12.05 -1.61 -6.35
N CYS A 221 -10.74 -1.63 -6.60
CA CYS A 221 -9.73 -1.05 -5.72
C CYS A 221 -9.18 0.25 -6.33
N VAL A 222 -9.55 1.39 -5.76
CA VAL A 222 -9.07 2.69 -6.19
C VAL A 222 -7.90 3.13 -5.32
N TYR A 223 -6.70 3.19 -5.90
CA TYR A 223 -5.50 3.68 -5.23
C TYR A 223 -5.31 5.16 -5.55
N ASP A 224 -5.50 6.00 -4.55
CA ASP A 224 -5.62 7.43 -4.72
C ASP A 224 -4.35 8.17 -4.30
N PHE A 225 -3.65 8.72 -5.27
CA PHE A 225 -2.43 9.51 -5.10
C PHE A 225 -2.70 11.02 -5.08
N CYS A 226 -3.97 11.45 -5.09
CA CYS A 226 -4.31 12.87 -5.03
C CYS A 226 -3.93 13.49 -3.67
N ALA A 227 -3.68 14.80 -3.69
CA ALA A 227 -3.45 15.57 -2.48
C ALA A 227 -4.73 15.71 -1.66
N GLY A 228 -4.61 15.43 -0.36
CA GLY A 228 -5.70 15.42 0.61
C GLY A 228 -6.59 14.17 0.49
N ASN A 229 -7.24 13.83 1.60
CA ASN A 229 -8.25 12.78 1.59
C ASN A 229 -9.47 13.29 0.80
N ARG A 230 -9.74 12.72 -0.38
CA ARG A 230 -10.82 13.07 -1.34
C ARG A 230 -12.05 12.17 -1.16
N PRO A 231 -12.89 12.38 -0.13
CA PRO A 231 -14.08 11.55 0.10
C PRO A 231 -15.07 11.58 -1.06
N GLU A 232 -14.99 12.57 -1.95
CA GLU A 232 -15.81 12.69 -3.14
C GLU A 232 -15.59 11.52 -4.11
N ILE A 233 -14.35 11.05 -4.25
CA ILE A 233 -14.01 9.88 -5.09
C ILE A 233 -14.62 8.62 -4.47
N GLU A 234 -14.44 8.43 -3.17
CA GLU A 234 -14.98 7.27 -2.44
C GLU A 234 -16.50 7.19 -2.58
N LYS A 235 -17.18 8.31 -2.28
CA LYS A 235 -18.64 8.39 -2.34
C LYS A 235 -19.17 8.09 -3.74
N ALA A 236 -18.51 8.62 -4.78
CA ALA A 236 -18.91 8.37 -6.17
C ALA A 236 -18.76 6.89 -6.54
N VAL A 237 -17.64 6.26 -6.15
CA VAL A 237 -17.40 4.83 -6.38
C VAL A 237 -18.41 3.97 -5.64
N GLN A 238 -18.64 4.22 -4.34
CA GLN A 238 -19.60 3.46 -3.53
C GLN A 238 -21.02 3.55 -4.10
N ASN A 239 -21.47 4.76 -4.46
CA ASN A 239 -22.79 4.97 -5.04
C ASN A 239 -23.01 4.16 -6.34
N ALA A 240 -22.00 4.12 -7.22
CA ALA A 240 -22.06 3.33 -8.44
C ALA A 240 -21.95 1.82 -8.17
N ALA A 241 -21.07 1.42 -7.25
CA ALA A 241 -20.76 0.03 -6.95
C ALA A 241 -21.93 -0.73 -6.30
N ILE A 242 -22.70 -0.07 -5.43
CA ILE A 242 -23.89 -0.66 -4.78
C ILE A 242 -24.90 -1.15 -5.82
N GLN A 243 -25.09 -0.42 -6.92
CA GLN A 243 -26.08 -0.77 -7.95
C GLN A 243 -25.74 -2.07 -8.70
N LEU A 244 -24.46 -2.46 -8.74
CA LEU A 244 -23.96 -3.60 -9.49
C LEU A 244 -23.40 -4.72 -8.58
N ASN A 245 -23.63 -4.60 -7.27
CA ASN A 245 -23.08 -5.50 -6.25
C ASN A 245 -21.54 -5.65 -6.38
N VAL A 246 -20.86 -4.53 -6.56
CA VAL A 246 -19.39 -4.45 -6.58
C VAL A 246 -18.92 -3.92 -5.22
N ILE A 247 -17.87 -4.51 -4.68
CA ILE A 247 -17.22 -4.04 -3.45
C ILE A 247 -16.22 -2.95 -3.85
N GLY A 248 -16.63 -1.69 -3.71
CA GLY A 248 -15.78 -0.53 -3.97
C GLY A 248 -14.93 -0.15 -2.76
N ARG A 249 -13.62 -0.02 -2.94
CA ARG A 249 -12.66 0.45 -1.93
C ARG A 249 -11.82 1.58 -2.49
N ARG A 250 -11.54 2.59 -1.65
CA ARG A 250 -10.58 3.65 -1.94
C ARG A 250 -9.47 3.61 -0.89
N TYR A 251 -8.23 3.59 -1.37
CA TYR A 251 -7.01 3.52 -0.59
C TYR A 251 -6.19 4.79 -0.84
N TRP A 252 -6.12 5.69 0.14
CA TRP A 252 -5.41 6.96 -0.03
C TRP A 252 -3.92 6.83 0.26
N ILE A 253 -3.08 7.13 -0.72
CA ILE A 253 -1.64 7.00 -0.65
C ILE A 253 -1.04 8.34 -0.24
N THR A 254 -0.43 8.36 0.96
CA THR A 254 0.15 9.59 1.53
C THR A 254 1.50 9.88 0.89
N ALA A 255 1.76 11.14 0.54
CA ALA A 255 3.04 11.53 -0.07
C ALA A 255 4.12 11.86 0.99
N SER A 256 3.73 11.95 2.27
CA SER A 256 4.66 12.25 3.35
C SER A 256 4.15 11.75 4.71
N ASN A 257 5.08 11.62 5.66
CA ASN A 257 4.78 11.32 7.05
C ASN A 257 3.89 12.39 7.71
N GLU A 258 3.95 13.64 7.24
CA GLU A 258 3.09 14.70 7.76
C GLU A 258 1.63 14.45 7.40
N GLU A 259 1.35 14.06 6.16
CA GLU A 259 -0.01 13.73 5.72
C GLU A 259 -0.54 12.50 6.42
N HIS A 260 0.28 11.45 6.49
CA HIS A 260 -0.06 10.25 7.24
C HIS A 260 -0.45 10.58 8.70
N ARG A 261 0.36 11.41 9.36
CA ARG A 261 0.08 11.82 10.75
C ARG A 261 -1.22 12.62 10.86
N LYS A 262 -1.44 13.58 9.97
CA LYS A 262 -2.66 14.41 9.96
C LYS A 262 -3.93 13.57 9.75
N ASP A 263 -3.84 12.53 8.93
CA ASP A 263 -4.94 11.62 8.64
C ASP A 263 -5.20 10.62 9.78
N ARG A 264 -4.16 10.01 10.35
CA ARG A 264 -4.29 9.01 11.43
C ARG A 264 -4.54 9.60 12.80
N PHE A 265 -3.89 10.72 13.09
CA PHE A 265 -3.89 11.35 14.39
C PHE A 265 -4.31 12.81 14.21
N PRO A 266 -5.56 13.06 13.78
CA PRO A 266 -6.05 14.41 13.63
C PRO A 266 -5.94 15.09 14.99
N LEU A 267 -5.17 16.19 15.05
CA LEU A 267 -5.15 17.01 16.25
C LEU A 267 -6.58 17.52 16.45
N LEU A 268 -7.20 17.11 17.54
CA LEU A 268 -8.45 17.73 17.99
C LEU A 268 -8.19 19.23 18.02
N ALA A 269 -9.01 20.01 17.31
CA ALA A 269 -8.89 21.45 17.33
C ALA A 269 -8.80 21.89 18.80
N PRO A 270 -7.85 22.76 19.18
CA PRO A 270 -7.82 23.28 20.54
C PRO A 270 -9.22 23.82 20.81
N ALA A 271 -9.85 23.29 21.87
CA ALA A 271 -11.20 23.69 22.24
C ALA A 271 -11.24 25.21 22.16
N THR A 272 -12.05 25.73 21.24
CA THR A 272 -12.26 27.16 21.11
C THR A 272 -12.51 27.67 22.51
N SER A 273 -11.55 28.45 23.03
CA SER A 273 -11.61 29.00 24.36
C SER A 273 -13.03 29.50 24.55
N ALA A 274 -13.74 28.93 25.53
CA ALA A 274 -15.11 29.29 25.83
C ALA A 274 -15.24 30.82 25.74
N PRO A 275 -16.31 31.36 25.11
CA PRO A 275 -16.49 32.80 25.06
C PRO A 275 -16.32 33.34 26.48
N PRO A 276 -15.58 34.45 26.66
CA PRO A 276 -15.32 34.99 27.99
C PRO A 276 -16.65 35.09 28.71
N ALA A 277 -16.73 34.49 29.90
CA ALA A 277 -17.91 34.60 30.75
C ALA A 277 -18.21 36.10 30.88
N VAL A 278 -19.36 36.52 30.34
CA VAL A 278 -19.88 37.86 30.54
C VAL A 278 -20.28 37.92 32.01
N ASN A 279 -19.36 38.38 32.86
CA ASN A 279 -19.73 38.81 34.19
C ASN A 279 -20.64 40.03 34.02
N GLY A 280 -21.83 39.96 34.60
CA GLY A 280 -22.92 40.92 34.46
C GLY A 280 -22.65 42.32 35.02
N ASP A 281 -21.40 42.68 35.30
CA ASP A 281 -21.00 44.02 35.70
C ASP A 281 -19.83 44.46 34.83
N GLY A 282 -20.10 45.40 33.91
CA GLY A 282 -19.21 45.88 32.85
C GLY A 282 -17.93 46.57 33.35
N THR A 283 -17.03 45.82 33.97
CA THR A 283 -15.67 46.27 34.30
C THR A 283 -14.66 45.22 33.88
N ALA A 284 -13.81 45.59 32.92
CA ALA A 284 -12.74 44.74 32.42
C ALA A 284 -11.61 44.67 33.46
N THR A 285 -11.48 43.54 34.13
CA THR A 285 -10.26 43.20 34.91
C THR A 285 -9.15 42.77 33.97
N ALA A 286 -8.05 43.54 33.96
CA ALA A 286 -6.83 43.22 33.24
C ALA A 286 -6.16 41.95 33.81
N LEU A 287 -5.81 41.01 32.93
CA LEU A 287 -4.97 39.86 33.25
C LEU A 287 -3.51 40.32 33.42
N PRO A 288 -2.79 39.90 34.49
CA PRO A 288 -1.37 40.17 34.63
C PRO A 288 -0.53 39.10 33.93
N GLY A 289 0.52 39.51 33.22
CA GLY A 289 1.64 38.65 32.85
C GLY A 289 1.92 38.46 31.36
N SER A 290 2.24 39.54 30.64
CA SER A 290 3.04 39.43 29.41
C SER A 290 4.49 39.10 29.78
N ILE A 291 4.95 37.89 29.45
CA ILE A 291 6.38 37.57 29.45
C ILE A 291 6.96 38.11 28.14
N VAL A 292 7.77 39.15 28.30
CA VAL A 292 8.59 39.77 27.26
C VAL A 292 9.65 38.79 26.78
N GLN A 293 9.74 38.59 25.46
CA GLN A 293 10.84 37.87 24.81
C GLN A 293 12.19 38.59 25.03
N PRO A 294 13.27 37.87 25.36
CA PRO A 294 14.61 38.41 25.22
C PRO A 294 15.09 38.28 23.77
N THR A 295 15.47 39.43 23.20
CA THR A 295 16.21 39.58 21.95
C THR A 295 17.64 39.05 22.10
N THR A 296 18.03 38.11 21.24
CA THR A 296 19.43 37.68 21.10
C THR A 296 20.24 38.71 20.30
N PRO A 297 21.42 39.14 20.76
CA PRO A 297 22.31 40.02 20.00
C PRO A 297 23.20 39.25 19.02
N SER A 298 23.44 39.89 17.87
CA SER A 298 24.31 39.47 16.77
C SER A 298 25.77 39.24 17.19
N ALA A 299 26.38 38.17 16.70
CA ALA A 299 27.81 37.89 16.87
C ALA A 299 28.68 38.76 15.94
N PRO A 300 29.89 39.17 16.39
CA PRO A 300 30.80 39.99 15.58
C PRO A 300 31.64 39.15 14.61
N SER A 301 31.81 39.72 13.42
CA SER A 301 32.84 39.42 12.43
C SER A 301 34.24 39.53 13.05
N SER A 302 35.06 38.49 12.89
CA SER A 302 36.51 38.60 13.04
C SER A 302 37.22 37.95 11.85
N ASN A 303 37.86 38.82 11.07
CA ASN A 303 38.88 38.50 10.10
C ASN A 303 40.20 38.12 10.80
N LYS A 304 40.95 37.20 10.18
CA LYS A 304 42.40 37.22 9.85
C LYS A 304 43.06 35.85 10.05
N PRO A 305 44.24 35.58 9.43
CA PRO A 305 44.92 36.30 8.35
C PRO A 305 44.87 35.58 7.00
#